data_AF-A0A8J3EGQ2-F1
#
_entry.id   AF-A0A8J3EGQ2-F1
#
_cell.length_a   1.000
_cell.length_b   1.000
_cell.length_c   1.000
_cell.angle_alpha   90.00
_cell.angle_beta   90.00
_cell.angle_gamma   90.00
#
_symmetry.space_group_name_H-M   'P 1'
#
loop_
_entity.id
_entity.type
_entity.pdbx_description
1 polymer ?
#
loop_
_entity_poly.entity_id
_entity_poly.type
_entity_poly.pdbx_seq_one_letter_code
_entity_poly.pdbx_strand_id
1 'polypeptide(L)'
;MPKSTAKALGVVIWTKGASPCDCRAIIWCEDQGDLALFDSREDGLGLSEPLKEGDLVQFDLAQVSSQRRARNPQKLVRHCFSGLVDALRPVSRPLGLAPVGNVVPFPGR
;
A
#
# COMPACT_ATOMS: atom_id res chain seq x y z
N MET A 1 -5.36 8.70 -26.94
CA MET A 1 -5.92 9.70 -26.00
C MET A 1 -5.36 9.38 -24.62
N PRO A 2 -4.58 10.26 -23.97
CA PRO A 2 -4.14 9.99 -22.61
C PRO A 2 -5.39 10.01 -21.71
N LYS A 3 -5.70 8.88 -21.07
CA LYS A 3 -6.71 8.85 -20.00
C LYS A 3 -6.19 9.80 -18.92
N SER A 4 -6.97 10.84 -18.60
CA SER A 4 -6.65 11.77 -17.52
C SER A 4 -6.45 10.97 -16.23
N THR A 5 -5.21 10.86 -15.78
CA THR A 5 -4.88 10.24 -14.49
C THR A 5 -5.11 11.27 -13.40
N ALA A 6 -5.89 10.91 -12.39
CA ALA A 6 -6.06 11.75 -11.21
C ALA A 6 -4.77 11.70 -10.39
N LYS A 7 -4.27 12.86 -9.95
CA LYS A 7 -3.16 12.92 -8.99
C LYS A 7 -3.69 12.58 -7.61
N ALA A 8 -3.00 11.69 -6.91
CA ALA A 8 -3.33 11.27 -5.56
C ALA A 8 -2.10 11.33 -4.65
N LEU A 9 -2.36 11.46 -3.35
CA LEU A 9 -1.37 11.39 -2.29
C LEU A 9 -1.58 10.11 -1.48
N GLY A 10 -0.48 9.53 -1.00
CA GLY A 10 -0.54 8.37 -0.14
C GLY A 10 0.76 8.07 0.57
N VAL A 11 0.68 7.24 1.59
CA VAL A 11 1.84 6.80 2.37
C VAL A 11 2.20 5.37 1.97
N VAL A 12 3.49 5.13 1.74
CA VAL A 12 4.00 3.78 1.47
C VAL A 12 3.94 2.97 2.76
N ILE A 13 3.17 1.89 2.77
CA ILE A 13 3.00 1.03 3.96
C ILE A 13 3.78 -0.29 3.86
N TRP A 14 4.21 -0.65 2.65
CA TRP A 14 5.02 -1.84 2.42
C TRP A 14 5.85 -1.69 1.15
N THR A 15 7.06 -2.24 1.16
CA THR A 15 7.94 -2.28 -0.01
C THR A 15 8.63 -3.63 -0.18
N LYS A 16 8.89 -4.02 -1.43
CA LYS A 16 9.68 -5.19 -1.78
C LYS A 16 10.59 -4.88 -2.97
N GLY A 17 11.82 -5.41 -2.89
CA GLY A 17 12.87 -5.14 -3.85
C GLY A 17 13.72 -3.93 -3.41
N ALA A 18 15.04 -4.11 -3.44
CA ALA A 18 15.99 -3.09 -3.02
C ALA A 18 16.45 -2.17 -4.17
N SER A 19 16.09 -2.52 -5.41
CA SER A 19 16.52 -1.81 -6.62
C SER A 19 15.37 -1.02 -7.24
N PRO A 20 15.60 0.19 -7.77
CA PRO A 20 14.55 1.00 -8.42
C PRO A 20 13.87 0.33 -9.61
N CYS A 21 14.54 -0.65 -10.23
CA CYS A 21 14.05 -1.38 -11.41
C CYS A 21 13.20 -2.62 -11.05
N ASP A 22 13.18 -3.05 -9.79
CA ASP A 22 12.41 -4.20 -9.29
C ASP A 22 11.68 -3.85 -7.99
N CYS A 23 11.25 -2.60 -7.87
CA CYS A 23 10.58 -2.08 -6.69
C CYS A 23 9.07 -2.29 -6.82
N ARG A 24 8.51 -2.99 -5.83
CA ARG A 24 7.08 -3.09 -5.60
C ARG A 24 6.72 -2.39 -4.31
N ALA A 25 5.64 -1.62 -4.32
CA ALA A 25 5.18 -0.92 -3.13
C ALA A 25 3.66 -0.95 -3.03
N ILE A 26 3.17 -0.97 -1.80
CA ILE A 26 1.75 -0.75 -1.50
C ILE A 26 1.65 0.62 -0.85
N ILE A 27 0.77 1.45 -1.42
CA ILE A 27 0.55 2.83 -1.00
C ILE A 27 -0.88 2.93 -0.47
N TRP A 28 -1.03 3.47 0.73
CA TRP A 28 -2.32 3.78 1.31
C TRP A 28 -2.73 5.21 0.93
N CYS A 29 -3.87 5.35 0.26
CA CYS A 29 -4.32 6.63 -0.28
C CYS A 29 -5.05 7.48 0.77
N GLU A 30 -4.90 8.81 0.67
CA GLU A 30 -5.59 9.77 1.54
C GLU A 30 -7.11 9.79 1.31
N ASP A 31 -7.57 9.43 0.11
CA ASP A 31 -8.95 9.53 -0.37
C ASP A 31 -9.89 8.40 0.12
N GLN A 32 -9.79 7.96 1.38
CA GLN A 32 -10.69 6.99 2.04
C GLN A 32 -10.28 5.51 1.97
N GLY A 33 -9.05 5.17 2.38
CA GLY A 33 -8.78 3.82 2.88
C GLY A 33 -8.36 2.78 1.84
N ASP A 34 -8.43 3.11 0.55
CA ASP A 34 -8.06 2.19 -0.53
C ASP A 34 -6.54 2.10 -0.72
N LEU A 35 -6.10 0.94 -1.21
CA LEU A 35 -4.70 0.64 -1.49
C LEU A 35 -4.39 0.80 -2.98
N ALA A 36 -3.27 1.43 -3.29
CA ALA A 36 -2.70 1.49 -4.62
C ALA A 36 -1.45 0.62 -4.71
N LEU A 37 -1.37 -0.21 -5.76
CA LEU A 37 -0.21 -1.03 -6.06
C LEU A 37 0.74 -0.27 -6.99
N PHE A 38 2.01 -0.24 -6.64
CA PHE A 38 3.10 0.15 -7.52
C PHE A 38 3.98 -1.06 -7.84
N ASP A 39 4.32 -1.24 -9.11
CA ASP A 39 5.28 -2.23 -9.59
C ASP A 39 6.12 -1.63 -10.71
N SER A 40 7.41 -1.38 -10.46
CA SER A 40 8.30 -0.73 -11.42
C SER A 40 8.49 -1.50 -12.73
N ARG A 41 8.34 -2.83 -12.72
CA ARG A 41 8.48 -3.67 -13.93
C ARG A 41 7.24 -3.57 -14.81
N GLU A 42 6.06 -3.66 -14.21
CA GLU A 42 4.79 -3.52 -14.93
C GLU A 42 4.52 -2.08 -15.36
N ASP A 43 5.09 -1.11 -14.67
CA ASP A 43 4.99 0.30 -15.02
C ASP A 43 5.96 0.74 -16.11
N GLY A 44 7.06 0.01 -16.33
CA GLY A 44 8.12 0.41 -17.25
C GLY A 44 8.82 1.72 -16.85
N LEU A 45 8.51 2.25 -15.67
CA LEU A 45 9.03 3.48 -15.12
C LEU A 45 9.94 3.11 -13.95
N GLY A 46 11.25 3.26 -14.18
CA GLY A 46 12.23 3.19 -13.10
C GLY A 46 12.03 4.36 -12.15
N LEU A 47 12.08 4.09 -10.84
CA LEU A 47 12.10 5.16 -9.86
C LEU A 47 13.45 5.85 -9.85
N SER A 48 13.48 7.16 -9.60
CA SER A 48 14.75 7.85 -9.33
C SER A 48 15.40 7.37 -8.03
N GLU A 49 14.59 6.94 -7.06
CA GLU A 49 15.03 6.40 -5.77
C GLU A 49 14.05 5.32 -5.29
N PRO A 50 14.51 4.29 -4.56
CA PRO A 50 13.61 3.29 -4.01
C PRO A 50 12.63 3.92 -3.02
N LEU A 51 11.37 3.50 -3.11
CA LEU A 51 10.36 3.83 -2.10
C LEU A 51 10.69 3.10 -0.80
N LYS A 52 10.40 3.73 0.33
CA LYS A 52 10.52 3.13 1.65
C LYS A 52 9.22 3.28 2.42
N GLU A 53 9.00 2.35 3.33
CA GLU A 53 7.90 2.41 4.29
C GLU A 53 7.91 3.74 5.09
N GLY A 54 6.75 4.36 5.20
CA GLY A 54 6.54 5.66 5.83
C GLY A 54 6.82 6.88 4.94
N ASP A 55 7.20 6.69 3.68
CA ASP A 55 7.36 7.79 2.72
C ASP A 55 6.00 8.30 2.24
N LEU A 56 5.83 9.63 2.23
CA LEU A 56 4.69 10.29 1.59
C LEU A 56 5.00 10.50 0.11
N VAL A 57 4.14 9.98 -0.75
CA VAL A 57 4.30 10.01 -2.20
C VAL A 57 3.09 10.64 -2.89
N GLN A 58 3.37 11.34 -3.98
CA GLN A 58 2.38 11.76 -4.96
C GLN A 58 2.49 10.86 -6.18
N PHE A 59 1.36 10.43 -6.74
CA PHE A 59 1.35 9.55 -7.89
C PHE A 59 0.14 9.80 -8.78
N ASP A 60 0.21 9.28 -10.00
CA ASP A 60 -0.90 9.20 -10.93
C ASP A 60 -1.71 7.94 -10.62
N LEU A 61 -2.96 8.10 -10.17
CA LEU A 61 -3.87 7.00 -9.90
C LEU A 61 -4.47 6.51 -11.22
N ALA A 62 -4.27 5.23 -11.51
CA ALA A 62 -4.87 4.55 -12.66
C ALA A 62 -5.63 3.31 -12.19
N GLN A 63 -6.86 3.13 -12.68
CA GLN A 63 -7.64 1.94 -12.37
C GLN A 63 -7.53 0.93 -13.50
N VAL A 64 -7.05 -0.28 -13.19
CA VAL A 64 -6.85 -1.37 -14.15
C VAL A 64 -7.51 -2.62 -13.59
N SER A 65 -8.55 -3.13 -14.28
CA SER A 65 -9.25 -4.37 -13.90
C SER A 65 -9.64 -4.42 -12.42
N SER A 66 -10.24 -3.33 -11.93
CA SER A 66 -10.67 -3.14 -10.53
C SER A 66 -9.54 -2.95 -9.50
N GLN A 67 -8.27 -2.97 -9.90
CA GLN A 67 -7.14 -2.63 -9.02
C GLN A 67 -6.73 -1.17 -9.23
N ARG A 68 -6.50 -0.47 -8.13
CA ARG A 68 -5.87 0.86 -8.12
C ARG A 68 -4.36 0.69 -8.29
N ARG A 69 -3.80 1.31 -9.32
CA ARG A 69 -2.36 1.33 -9.60
C ARG A 69 -1.82 2.73 -9.43
N ALA A 70 -0.72 2.83 -8.72
CA ALA A 70 0.07 4.05 -8.64
C ALA A 70 1.04 4.08 -9.82
N ARG A 71 1.00 5.15 -10.60
CA ARG A 71 1.88 5.40 -11.74
C ARG A 71 2.79 6.57 -11.40
N ASN A 72 4.05 6.52 -11.83
CA ASN A 72 5.04 7.57 -11.62
C ASN A 72 5.07 8.15 -10.17
N PRO A 73 5.28 7.33 -9.12
CA PRO A 73 5.27 7.84 -7.77
C PRO A 73 6.50 8.72 -7.51
N GLN A 74 6.24 9.92 -7.01
CA GLN A 74 7.22 10.94 -6.64
C GLN A 74 7.22 11.10 -5.12
N LYS A 75 8.40 10.99 -4.53
CA LYS A 75 8.58 11.16 -3.08
C LYS A 75 8.49 12.64 -2.73
N LEU A 76 7.48 13.01 -1.96
CA LEU A 76 7.30 14.38 -1.47
C LEU A 76 8.02 14.60 -0.15
N VAL A 77 7.80 13.70 0.81
CA VAL A 77 8.42 13.79 2.14
C VAL A 77 8.90 12.43 2.58
N ARG A 78 10.16 12.37 3.03
CA ARG A 78 10.84 11.14 3.45
C ARG A 78 10.47 10.80 4.89
N HIS A 79 10.12 9.55 5.16
CA HIS A 79 9.98 8.98 6.51
C HIS A 79 9.07 9.72 7.52
N CYS A 80 8.16 10.60 7.08
CA CYS A 80 7.28 11.32 8.00
C CYS A 80 6.31 10.40 8.76
N PHE A 81 6.03 9.22 8.20
CA PHE A 81 5.02 8.31 8.72
C PHE A 81 5.59 6.93 9.02
N SER A 82 6.84 6.83 9.46
CA SER A 82 7.46 5.52 9.80
C SER A 82 6.66 4.74 10.85
N GLY A 83 6.10 5.43 11.85
CA GLY A 83 5.23 4.82 12.87
C GLY A 83 3.85 4.40 12.36
N LEU A 84 3.47 4.75 11.12
CA LEU A 84 2.19 4.36 10.55
C LEU A 84 2.13 2.87 10.25
N VAL A 85 3.24 2.27 9.80
CA VAL A 85 3.29 0.82 9.57
C VAL A 85 3.08 0.07 10.88
N ASP A 86 3.67 0.54 11.98
CA ASP A 86 3.44 -0.01 13.31
C ASP A 86 2.00 0.23 13.80
N ALA A 87 1.39 1.38 13.51
CA ALA A 87 0.01 1.68 13.86
C ALA A 87 -1.02 0.89 13.04
N LEU A 88 -0.69 0.53 11.80
CA LEU A 88 -1.51 -0.29 10.91
C LEU A 88 -1.34 -1.79 11.16
N ARG A 89 -0.32 -2.21 11.93
CA ARG A 89 -0.27 -3.60 12.40
C ARG A 89 -1.57 -3.87 13.14
N PRO A 90 -2.21 -5.03 12.90
CA PRO A 90 -3.38 -5.40 13.65
C PRO A 90 -3.01 -5.33 15.13
N VAL A 91 -3.59 -4.37 15.84
CA VAL A 91 -3.70 -4.45 17.28
C VAL A 91 -4.66 -5.59 17.48
N SER A 92 -4.12 -6.81 17.54
CA SER A 92 -4.74 -7.93 18.23
C SER A 92 -4.84 -7.48 19.67
N ARG A 93 -5.79 -6.59 19.97
CA ARG A 93 -6.20 -6.34 21.33
C ARG A 93 -6.74 -7.70 21.74
N PRO A 94 -6.12 -8.43 22.68
CA PRO A 94 -6.96 -9.29 23.47
C PRO A 94 -7.86 -8.30 24.19
N LEU A 95 -9.04 -8.01 23.63
CA LEU A 95 -10.17 -7.67 24.47
C LEU A 95 -10.19 -8.83 25.46
N GLY A 96 -9.80 -8.55 26.71
CA GLY A 96 -9.79 -9.49 27.82
C GLY A 96 -11.21 -9.92 28.21
N LEU A 97 -12.06 -10.18 27.22
CA LEU A 97 -13.28 -10.92 27.31
C LEU A 97 -12.92 -12.32 26.80
N ALA A 98 -12.67 -13.23 27.73
CA ALA A 98 -12.55 -14.64 27.43
C ALA A 98 -13.73 -15.05 26.51
N PRO A 99 -13.49 -15.64 25.33
CA PRO A 99 -14.58 -16.19 24.56
C PRO A 99 -15.01 -17.48 25.26
N VAL A 100 -16.04 -17.39 26.09
CA VAL A 100 -16.87 -18.55 26.41
C VAL A 100 -17.69 -18.85 25.16
N GLY A 101 -17.02 -19.41 24.16
CA GLY A 101 -17.61 -19.73 22.86
C GLY A 101 -17.23 -21.14 22.48
N ASN A 102 -18.19 -22.05 22.45
CA ASN A 102 -17.97 -23.42 22.05
C ASN A 102 -17.62 -23.48 20.55
N VAL A 103 -16.44 -24.00 20.25
CA VAL A 103 -16.00 -24.33 18.89
C VAL A 103 -16.75 -25.57 18.44
N VAL A 104 -17.54 -25.45 17.37
CA VAL A 104 -18.13 -26.59 16.66
C VAL A 104 -17.33 -26.85 15.36
N PRO A 105 -16.83 -28.07 15.14
CA PRO A 105 -16.14 -28.41 13.90
C PRO A 105 -17.13 -28.52 12.73
N PHE A 106 -16.70 -28.09 11.54
CA PHE A 106 -17.46 -28.29 10.32
C PHE A 106 -17.29 -29.74 9.83
N PRO A 107 -18.38 -30.46 9.50
CA PRO A 107 -18.26 -31.80 8.96
C PRO A 107 -17.63 -31.73 7.56
N GLY A 108 -16.49 -32.40 7.41
CA GLY A 108 -15.80 -32.54 6.13
C GLY A 108 -16.63 -33.33 5.12
N ARG A 109 -16.52 -32.97 3.85
CA ARG A 109 -16.88 -33.82 2.72
C ARG A 109 -15.62 -34.34 2.06
#